data_AF-A0A7W1DZG4-F1
#
_entry.id   AF-A0A7W1DZG4-F1
#
_cell.length_a   1.000
_cell.length_b   1.000
_cell.length_c   1.000
_cell.angle_alpha   90.00
_cell.angle_beta   90.00
_cell.angle_gamma   90.00
#
_symmetry.space_group_name_H-M   'P 1'
#
loop_
_entity.id
_entity.type
_entity.pdbx_description
1 polymer ?
#
loop_
_entity_poly.entity_id
_entity_poly.type
_entity_poly.pdbx_seq_one_letter_code
_entity_poly.pdbx_strand_id
1 'polypeptide(L)'
;MTSGVTQAVVPATRLTVEGVLWILLIVAAAITRFWDLGSRALHHDETIHTYYSWGLYSGEAPYVHNPLSHGPFLFHANAVVYFLFGASDATSRFLPALAGVLLVALPWL
;
A
#
# COMPACT_ATOMS: atom_id res chain seq x y z
N MET A 1 -7.36 38.71 -42.66
CA MET A 1 -7.30 38.87 -41.19
C MET A 1 -8.33 37.92 -40.58
N THR A 2 -7.97 36.65 -40.38
CA THR A 2 -8.81 35.65 -39.73
C THR A 2 -8.43 35.62 -38.26
N SER A 3 -9.27 36.21 -37.40
CA SER A 3 -9.09 36.20 -35.95
C SER A 3 -9.20 34.75 -35.44
N GLY A 4 -8.07 34.12 -35.21
CA GLY A 4 -7.98 32.84 -34.53
C GLY A 4 -8.45 33.00 -33.09
N VAL A 5 -9.66 32.51 -32.79
CA VAL A 5 -10.14 32.38 -31.43
C VAL A 5 -9.43 31.17 -30.83
N THR A 6 -8.35 31.43 -30.09
CA THR A 6 -7.72 30.44 -29.23
C THR A 6 -8.72 30.11 -28.12
N GLN A 7 -9.49 29.04 -28.28
CA GLN A 7 -10.31 28.49 -27.21
C GLN A 7 -9.34 27.98 -26.14
N ALA A 8 -9.25 28.70 -25.03
CA ALA A 8 -8.51 28.24 -23.86
C ALA A 8 -9.13 26.92 -23.40
N VAL A 9 -8.37 25.83 -23.47
CA VAL A 9 -8.75 24.55 -22.86
C VAL A 9 -8.69 24.76 -21.36
N VAL A 10 -9.80 25.16 -20.76
CA VAL A 10 -9.97 25.17 -19.31
C VAL A 10 -10.10 23.71 -18.89
N PRO A 11 -9.16 23.12 -18.12
CA PRO A 11 -9.34 21.77 -17.63
C PRO A 11 -10.51 21.81 -16.65
N ALA A 12 -11.61 21.17 -17.02
CA ALA A 12 -12.76 21.05 -16.14
C ALA A 12 -12.45 20.01 -15.05
N THR A 13 -11.79 20.45 -13.98
CA THR A 13 -11.77 19.71 -12.70
C THR A 13 -13.14 19.82 -12.04
N ARG A 14 -14.18 19.29 -12.69
CA ARG A 14 -15.50 19.18 -12.10
C ARG A 14 -15.58 17.84 -11.38
N LEU A 15 -15.63 17.88 -10.06
CA LEU A 15 -15.96 16.71 -9.23
C LEU A 15 -17.36 16.24 -9.62
N THR A 16 -17.45 15.06 -10.24
CA THR A 16 -18.72 14.40 -10.54
C THR A 16 -19.22 13.67 -9.29
N VAL A 17 -20.53 13.38 -9.23
CA VAL A 17 -21.09 12.54 -8.15
C VAL A 17 -20.38 11.18 -8.10
N GLU A 18 -20.12 10.59 -9.26
CA GLU A 18 -19.33 9.38 -9.38
C GLU A 18 -17.94 9.53 -8.75
N GLY A 19 -17.22 10.61 -9.06
CA GLY A 19 -15.90 10.87 -8.46
C GLY A 19 -15.96 11.02 -6.94
N VAL A 20 -16.99 11.67 -6.41
CA VAL A 20 -17.22 11.74 -4.96
C VAL A 20 -17.43 10.34 -4.36
N LEU A 21 -18.26 9.51 -5.00
CA LEU A 21 -18.54 8.14 -4.53
C LEU A 21 -17.29 7.26 -4.54
N TRP A 22 -16.45 7.37 -5.57
CA TRP A 22 -15.16 6.66 -5.61
C TRP A 22 -14.21 7.12 -4.50
N ILE A 23 -14.08 8.43 -4.28
CA ILE A 23 -13.27 8.95 -3.17
C ILE A 23 -13.75 8.41 -1.83
N LEU A 24 -15.07 8.44 -1.58
CA LEU A 24 -15.65 7.90 -0.36
C LEU A 24 -15.36 6.40 -0.20
N LEU A 25 -15.46 5.63 -1.28
CA LEU A 25 -15.17 4.19 -1.28
C LEU A 25 -13.69 3.91 -0.95
N ILE A 26 -12.76 4.66 -1.57
CA ILE A 26 -11.32 4.53 -1.33
C ILE A 26 -10.96 4.94 0.11
N VAL A 27 -11.55 6.02 0.61
CA VAL A 27 -11.38 6.45 2.01
C VAL A 27 -11.92 5.40 2.97
N ALA A 28 -13.09 4.82 2.71
CA ALA A 28 -13.65 3.73 3.53
C ALA A 28 -12.74 2.47 3.50
N ALA A 29 -12.17 2.14 2.34
CA ALA A 29 -11.16 1.08 2.23
C ALA A 29 -9.93 1.41 3.09
N ALA A 30 -9.36 2.61 2.97
CA ALA A 30 -8.20 3.02 3.76
C ALA A 30 -8.47 2.93 5.27
N ILE A 31 -9.60 3.45 5.74
CA ILE A 31 -9.99 3.37 7.16
C ILE A 31 -10.08 1.90 7.58
N THR A 32 -10.86 1.09 6.88
CA THR A 32 -11.08 -0.31 7.29
C THR A 32 -9.83 -1.18 7.23
N ARG A 33 -8.83 -0.86 6.39
CA ARG A 33 -7.57 -1.62 6.28
C ARG A 33 -6.46 -1.10 7.19
N PHE A 34 -6.53 0.12 7.72
CA PHE A 34 -5.48 0.69 8.57
C PHE A 34 -5.91 0.98 10.02
N TRP A 35 -7.21 0.91 10.34
CA TRP A 35 -7.75 1.31 11.64
C TRP A 35 -7.13 0.59 12.86
N ASP A 36 -6.91 -0.72 12.78
CA ASP A 36 -6.46 -1.52 13.93
C ASP A 36 -5.48 -2.63 13.51
N LEU A 37 -4.42 -2.23 12.81
CA LEU A 37 -3.54 -3.17 12.12
C LEU A 37 -2.55 -3.88 13.05
N GLY A 38 -2.32 -3.36 14.26
CA GLY A 38 -1.30 -3.85 15.19
C GLY A 38 -1.83 -4.55 16.45
N SER A 39 -3.15 -4.61 16.67
CA SER A 39 -3.70 -5.12 17.94
C SER A 39 -3.60 -6.63 18.12
N ARG A 40 -3.47 -7.37 17.01
CA ARG A 40 -3.44 -8.83 17.00
C ARG A 40 -2.03 -9.35 16.81
N ALA A 41 -1.70 -10.40 17.56
CA ALA A 41 -0.48 -11.17 17.38
C ALA A 41 -0.36 -11.67 15.93
N LEU A 42 0.89 -11.79 15.46
CA LEU A 42 1.19 -12.26 14.11
C LEU A 42 0.69 -13.70 13.91
N HIS A 43 -0.01 -13.92 12.81
CA HIS A 43 -0.35 -15.25 12.33
C HIS A 43 0.92 -16.00 11.86
N HIS A 44 0.84 -17.32 11.74
CA HIS A 44 1.95 -18.16 11.29
C HIS A 44 2.53 -17.65 9.95
N ASP A 45 1.66 -17.40 8.98
CA ASP A 45 2.07 -16.93 7.65
C ASP A 45 2.54 -15.46 7.64
N GLU A 46 2.18 -14.65 8.65
CA GLU A 46 2.70 -13.28 8.79
C GLU A 46 4.11 -13.27 9.38
N THR A 47 4.44 -14.29 10.20
CA THR A 47 5.69 -14.34 10.95
C THR A 47 6.89 -14.50 10.02
N ILE A 48 6.79 -15.33 8.98
CA ILE A 48 7.89 -15.52 8.01
C ILE A 48 8.20 -14.21 7.27
N HIS A 49 7.17 -13.45 6.89
CA HIS A 49 7.34 -12.15 6.27
C HIS A 49 7.93 -11.13 7.23
N THR A 50 7.44 -11.10 8.47
CA THR A 50 7.93 -10.19 9.51
C THR A 50 9.41 -10.45 9.80
N TYR A 51 9.79 -11.70 10.04
CA TYR A 51 11.15 -12.08 10.43
C TYR A 51 12.19 -11.75 9.35
N TYR A 52 11.96 -12.18 8.09
CA TYR A 52 12.93 -11.90 7.02
C TYR A 52 13.00 -10.42 6.65
N SER A 53 11.87 -9.70 6.73
CA SER A 53 11.87 -8.24 6.51
C SER A 53 12.65 -7.51 7.60
N TRP A 54 12.49 -7.93 8.86
CA TRP A 54 13.23 -7.37 9.99
C TRP A 54 14.71 -7.70 9.91
N GLY A 55 15.07 -8.93 9.52
CA GLY A 55 16.46 -9.33 9.28
C GLY A 55 17.14 -8.49 8.19
N LEU A 56 16.44 -8.24 7.07
CA LEU A 56 16.92 -7.36 6.00
C LEU A 56 17.04 -5.90 6.46
N TYR A 57 16.08 -5.41 7.25
CA TYR A 57 16.06 -4.05 7.79
C TYR A 57 17.17 -3.79 8.83
N SER A 58 17.35 -4.72 9.77
CA SER A 58 18.32 -4.60 10.88
C SER A 58 19.75 -4.95 10.47
N GLY A 59 19.91 -5.72 9.38
CA GLY A 59 21.20 -6.32 9.00
C GLY A 59 21.58 -7.54 9.83
N GLU A 60 20.70 -8.01 10.74
CA GLU A 60 21.00 -9.12 11.66
C GLU A 60 20.82 -10.50 11.02
N ALA A 61 19.96 -10.62 10.00
CA ALA A 61 19.71 -11.90 9.34
C ALA A 61 19.55 -11.73 7.82
N PRO A 62 20.51 -12.22 7.00
CA PRO A 62 20.36 -12.21 5.56
C PRO A 62 19.26 -13.19 5.13
N TYR A 63 18.37 -12.75 4.24
CA TYR A 63 17.42 -13.64 3.60
C TYR A 63 18.15 -14.59 2.63
N VAL A 64 18.02 -15.90 2.86
CA VAL A 64 18.46 -16.95 1.94
C VAL A 64 17.22 -17.63 1.40
N HIS A 65 17.08 -17.66 0.08
CA HIS A 65 15.92 -18.27 -0.55
C HIS A 65 15.83 -19.77 -0.21
N ASN A 66 14.66 -20.17 0.27
CA ASN A 66 14.30 -21.55 0.54
C ASN A 66 13.02 -21.90 -0.26
N PRO A 67 12.90 -23.09 -0.87
CA PRO A 67 11.66 -23.53 -1.53
C PRO A 67 10.40 -23.47 -0.65
N LEU A 68 10.54 -23.50 0.67
CA LEU A 68 9.45 -23.36 1.65
C LEU A 68 9.08 -21.90 1.96
N SER A 69 9.85 -20.92 1.46
CA SER A 69 9.58 -19.49 1.63
C SER A 69 8.85 -18.91 0.41
N HIS A 70 7.90 -18.01 0.64
CA HIS A 70 7.22 -17.26 -0.42
C HIS A 70 8.22 -16.42 -1.25
N GLY A 71 7.73 -15.86 -2.38
CA GLY A 71 8.54 -14.99 -3.24
C GLY A 71 9.16 -13.80 -2.48
N PRO A 72 10.34 -13.31 -2.91
CA PRO A 72 11.16 -12.39 -2.10
C PRO A 72 10.63 -10.96 -2.04
N PHE A 73 9.66 -10.61 -2.89
CA PHE A 73 9.16 -9.25 -3.03
C PHE A 73 8.68 -8.67 -1.70
N LEU A 74 7.83 -9.41 -0.97
CA LEU A 74 7.23 -8.90 0.26
C LEU A 74 8.27 -8.72 1.36
N PHE A 75 9.35 -9.52 1.39
CA PHE A 75 10.44 -9.35 2.37
C PHE A 75 11.18 -8.03 2.16
N HIS A 76 11.54 -7.72 0.91
CA HIS A 76 12.29 -6.50 0.59
C HIS A 76 11.41 -5.26 0.72
N ALA A 77 10.20 -5.31 0.17
CA ALA A 77 9.29 -4.18 0.22
C ALA A 77 8.92 -3.84 1.68
N ASN A 78 8.68 -4.85 2.52
CA ASN A 78 8.34 -4.63 3.92
C ASN A 78 9.56 -4.20 4.76
N ALA A 79 10.78 -4.59 4.38
CA ALA A 79 11.99 -4.02 4.95
C ALA A 79 12.12 -2.50 4.69
N VAL A 80 11.68 -2.02 3.50
CA VAL A 80 11.59 -0.58 3.23
C VAL A 80 10.54 0.09 4.13
N VAL A 81 9.41 -0.57 4.38
CA VAL A 81 8.42 -0.06 5.34
C VAL A 81 9.02 0.06 6.73
N TYR A 82 9.77 -0.94 7.21
CA TYR A 82 10.46 -0.86 8.50
C TYR A 82 11.51 0.24 8.53
N PHE A 83 12.23 0.47 7.43
CA PHE A 83 13.16 1.59 7.32
C PHE A 83 12.46 2.95 7.49
N LEU A 84 11.26 3.12 6.93
CA LEU A 84 10.53 4.38 6.95
C LEU A 84 9.74 4.60 8.25
N PHE A 85 9.18 3.55 8.85
CA PHE A 85 8.19 3.65 9.93
C PHE A 85 8.53 2.84 11.19
N GLY A 86 9.64 2.10 11.19
CA GLY A 86 10.02 1.18 12.26
C GLY A 86 9.34 -0.19 12.17
N ALA A 87 9.95 -1.18 12.81
CA ALA A 87 9.41 -2.54 12.89
C ALA A 87 8.36 -2.67 14.01
N SER A 88 7.16 -3.12 13.66
CA SER A 88 6.03 -3.37 14.57
C SER A 88 5.01 -4.30 13.90
N ASP A 89 4.13 -4.91 14.69
CA ASP A 89 3.02 -5.73 14.17
C ASP A 89 2.15 -4.97 13.16
N ALA A 90 1.94 -3.67 13.37
CA ALA A 90 1.19 -2.82 12.43
C ALA A 90 1.96 -2.64 11.12
N THR A 91 3.23 -2.26 11.19
CA THR A 91 4.04 -2.00 9.98
C THR A 91 4.30 -3.26 9.18
N SER A 92 4.32 -4.45 9.79
CA SER A 92 4.38 -5.75 9.09
C SER A 92 3.21 -5.99 8.12
N ARG A 93 2.10 -5.27 8.30
CA ARG A 93 0.85 -5.43 7.54
C ARG A 93 0.56 -4.23 6.62
N PHE A 94 1.43 -3.23 6.58
CA PHE A 94 1.20 -2.02 5.77
C PHE A 94 1.09 -2.31 4.28
N LEU A 95 1.96 -3.18 3.74
CA LEU A 95 1.90 -3.54 2.33
C LEU A 95 0.62 -4.29 1.93
N PRO A 96 0.19 -5.35 2.64
CA PRO A 96 -1.09 -5.98 2.32
C PRO A 96 -2.28 -5.02 2.52
N ALA A 97 -2.26 -4.16 3.53
CA ALA A 97 -3.28 -3.13 3.72
C ALA A 97 -3.33 -2.13 2.55
N LEU A 98 -2.17 -1.61 2.13
CA LEU A 98 -2.03 -0.70 0.99
C LEU A 98 -2.48 -1.36 -0.31
N ALA A 99 -2.05 -2.60 -0.57
CA ALA A 99 -2.47 -3.37 -1.73
C ALA A 99 -3.99 -3.56 -1.75
N GLY A 100 -4.61 -3.81 -0.59
CA GLY A 100 -6.06 -3.89 -0.46
C GLY A 100 -6.78 -2.58 -0.78
N VAL A 101 -6.22 -1.42 -0.43
CA VAL A 101 -6.77 -0.10 -0.80
C VAL A 101 -6.60 0.15 -2.29
N LEU A 102 -5.41 -0.12 -2.85
CA LEU A 102 -5.13 0.06 -4.27
C LEU A 102 -6.00 -0.84 -5.15
N LEU A 103 -6.29 -2.06 -4.70
CA LEU A 103 -7.18 -2.97 -5.41
C LEU A 103 -8.61 -2.41 -5.51
N VAL A 104 -9.09 -1.73 -4.46
CA VAL A 104 -10.40 -1.04 -4.48
C VAL A 104 -10.37 0.16 -5.41
N ALA A 105 -9.25 0.91 -5.45
CA ALA A 105 -9.10 2.07 -6.31
C ALA A 105 -8.92 1.73 -7.80
N LEU A 106 -8.39 0.54 -8.10
CA LEU A 106 -7.94 0.14 -9.44
C LEU A 106 -8.98 0.34 -10.56
N PRO A 107 -10.29 0.05 -10.38
CA PRO A 107 -11.26 0.24 -11.46
C PRO A 107 -11.58 1.70 -11.80
N TRP A 108 -11.21 2.65 -10.92
CA TRP A 108 -11.44 4.08 -11.12
C TRP A 108 -10.26 4.80 -11.78
N LEU A 109 -9.05 4.24 -11.68
CA LEU A 109 -7.81 4.77 -12.24
C LEU A 109 -7.67 4.40 -13.73
#